data_AF-C5KYX9-F1
#
_entry.id   AF-C5KYX9-F1
#
_cell.length_a   1.000
_cell.length_b   1.000
_cell.length_c   1.000
_cell.angle_alpha   90.00
_cell.angle_beta   90.00
_cell.angle_gamma   90.00
#
_symmetry.space_group_name_H-M   'P 1'
#
loop_
_entity.id
_entity.type
_entity.pdbx_description
1 polymer ?
#
loop_
_entity_poly.entity_id
_entity_poly.type
_entity_poly.pdbx_seq_one_letter_code
_entity_poly.pdbx_strand_id
1 'polypeptide(L)'
;GLNQYGGRLDFDEDKQVLRISATVGSCGVSASDVPYTITPIPGSNYEYWVKPDYSSTDFKVRLAACRDPSINADFFDSLHVESNKGVLMSDITISGGVRGSSWNC
;
A
#
# COMPACT_ATOMS: atom_id res chain seq x y z
N GLY A 1 -2.24 4.79 -22.84
CA GLY A 1 -3.62 4.57 -22.40
C GLY A 1 -3.63 4.75 -20.90
N LEU A 2 -4.48 5.65 -20.40
CA LEU A 2 -4.46 6.13 -19.01
C LEU A 2 -4.58 4.96 -18.02
N ASN A 3 -3.65 4.90 -17.05
CA ASN A 3 -3.60 3.92 -15.97
C ASN A 3 -4.92 3.96 -15.19
N GLN A 4 -5.84 3.04 -15.48
CA GLN A 4 -7.15 2.97 -14.80
C GLN A 4 -7.03 2.42 -13.38
N TYR A 5 -5.89 1.86 -13.00
CA TYR A 5 -5.65 1.29 -11.69
C TYR A 5 -4.23 1.65 -11.24
N GLY A 6 -4.11 2.20 -10.04
CA GLY A 6 -2.81 2.55 -9.48
C GLY A 6 -2.94 3.32 -8.18
N GLY A 7 -1.83 3.84 -7.70
CA GLY A 7 -1.82 4.61 -6.47
C GLY A 7 -0.43 5.00 -6.04
N ARG A 8 -0.36 5.56 -4.85
CA ARG A 8 0.87 6.01 -4.22
C ARG A 8 0.93 5.57 -2.77
N LEU A 9 2.11 5.13 -2.35
CA LEU A 9 2.45 4.82 -0.97
C LEU A 9 3.65 5.68 -0.57
N ASP A 10 3.47 6.58 0.38
CA ASP A 10 4.51 7.48 0.88
C ASP A 10 4.74 7.21 2.37
N PHE A 11 5.91 6.68 2.70
CA PHE A 11 6.28 6.32 4.07
C PHE A 11 7.08 7.44 4.71
N ASP A 12 6.57 7.94 5.84
CA ASP A 12 7.31 8.81 6.74
C ASP A 12 7.92 7.91 7.83
N GLU A 13 9.16 7.46 7.60
CA GLU A 13 9.87 6.54 8.51
C GLU A 13 10.14 7.18 9.88
N ASP A 14 10.34 8.50 9.93
CA ASP A 14 10.60 9.23 11.19
C ASP A 14 9.37 9.24 12.11
N LYS A 15 8.17 9.35 11.52
CA LYS A 15 6.90 9.31 12.26
C LYS A 15 6.27 7.92 12.31
N GLN A 16 6.81 6.96 11.55
CA GLN A 16 6.25 5.62 11.37
C GLN A 16 4.80 5.63 10.89
N VAL A 17 4.51 6.48 9.90
CA VAL A 17 3.19 6.59 9.27
C VAL A 17 3.25 6.50 7.75
N LEU A 18 2.18 5.99 7.16
CA LEU A 18 1.96 5.84 5.73
C LEU A 18 0.92 6.87 5.26
N ARG A 19 1.20 7.50 4.12
CA ARG A 19 0.19 8.16 3.30
C ARG A 19 -0.09 7.28 2.10
N ILE A 20 -1.36 6.96 1.90
CA ILE A 20 -1.81 6.07 0.84
C ILE A 20 -2.83 6.78 -0.04
N SER A 21 -2.72 6.56 -1.35
CA SER A 21 -3.77 6.89 -2.30
C SER A 21 -3.95 5.75 -3.29
N ALA A 22 -5.19 5.47 -3.66
CA ALA A 22 -5.56 4.47 -4.64
C ALA A 22 -6.55 5.09 -5.63
N THR A 23 -6.35 4.84 -6.91
CA THR A 23 -7.25 5.23 -8.00
C THR A 23 -7.72 3.97 -8.72
N VAL A 24 -9.03 3.83 -8.83
CA VAL A 24 -9.73 2.66 -9.37
C VAL A 24 -10.78 3.15 -10.35
N GLY A 25 -10.46 3.10 -11.64
CA GLY A 25 -11.21 3.78 -12.69
C GLY A 25 -11.28 5.29 -12.43
N SER A 26 -12.48 5.78 -12.11
CA SER A 26 -12.75 7.17 -11.72
C SER A 26 -12.82 7.39 -10.20
N CYS A 27 -12.75 6.31 -9.41
CA CYS A 27 -12.84 6.36 -7.96
C CYS A 27 -11.46 6.59 -7.35
N GLY A 28 -11.26 7.74 -6.72
CA GLY A 28 -10.03 8.09 -5.99
C GLY A 28 -10.27 8.05 -4.47
N VAL A 29 -9.42 7.35 -3.74
CA VAL A 29 -9.44 7.28 -2.28
C VAL A 29 -8.05 7.50 -1.72
N SER A 30 -7.96 8.12 -0.55
CA SER A 30 -6.69 8.39 0.10
C SER A 30 -6.84 8.47 1.62
N ALA A 31 -5.77 8.16 2.33
CA ALA A 31 -5.62 8.38 3.76
C ALA A 31 -4.20 8.87 4.07
N SER A 32 -4.08 9.68 5.11
CA SER A 32 -2.80 10.18 5.62
C SER A 32 -2.62 9.72 7.06
N ASP A 33 -1.37 9.77 7.52
CA ASP A 33 -1.00 9.53 8.91
C ASP A 33 -1.48 8.15 9.42
N VAL A 34 -1.47 7.15 8.53
CA VAL A 34 -1.85 5.76 8.83
C VAL A 34 -0.67 5.11 9.54
N PRO A 35 -0.76 4.78 10.84
CA PRO A 35 0.34 4.11 11.54
C PRO A 35 0.63 2.76 10.90
N TYR A 36 1.88 2.30 10.94
CA TYR A 36 2.21 0.96 10.45
C TYR A 36 3.24 0.26 11.32
N THR A 37 3.26 -1.07 11.23
CA THR A 37 4.28 -1.91 11.86
C THR A 37 5.11 -2.62 10.80
N ILE A 38 6.40 -2.81 11.07
CA ILE A 38 7.33 -3.53 10.20
C ILE A 38 7.70 -4.85 10.88
N THR A 39 7.57 -5.96 10.15
CA THR A 39 8.01 -7.29 10.59
C THR A 39 9.00 -7.86 9.58
N PRO A 40 10.26 -8.14 9.96
CA PRO A 40 11.23 -8.79 9.08
C PRO A 40 10.75 -10.18 8.64
N ILE A 41 11.06 -10.57 7.39
CA ILE A 41 10.75 -11.90 6.90
C ILE A 41 11.87 -12.88 7.32
N PRO A 42 11.56 -13.96 8.06
CA PRO A 42 12.57 -14.94 8.44
C PRO A 42 13.27 -15.55 7.23
N GLY A 43 14.60 -15.53 7.22
CA GLY A 43 15.40 -16.04 6.10
C GLY A 43 15.74 -15.01 5.02
N SER A 44 15.25 -13.77 5.15
CA SER A 44 15.61 -12.64 4.30
C SER A 44 16.20 -11.49 5.11
N ASN A 45 17.25 -10.87 4.57
CA ASN A 45 17.88 -9.68 5.19
C ASN A 45 17.34 -8.37 4.62
N TYR A 46 16.51 -8.45 3.58
CA TYR A 46 16.11 -7.29 2.79
C TYR A 46 14.59 -7.22 2.62
N GLU A 47 13.84 -8.22 3.07
CA GLU A 47 12.38 -8.26 2.90
C GLU A 47 11.65 -8.11 4.23
N TYR A 48 10.56 -7.35 4.19
CA TYR A 48 9.76 -7.03 5.35
C TYR A 48 8.27 -7.06 4.99
N TRP A 49 7.44 -7.41 5.96
CA TRP A 49 6.01 -7.15 5.93
C TRP A 49 5.73 -5.83 6.62
N VAL A 50 5.07 -4.93 5.90
CA VAL A 50 4.51 -3.70 6.47
C VAL A 50 3.02 -3.86 6.63
N LYS A 51 2.53 -3.69 7.86
CA LYS A 51 1.12 -3.79 8.20
C LYS A 51 0.60 -2.42 8.64
N PRO A 52 -0.12 -1.70 7.75
CA PRO A 52 -0.77 -0.46 8.11
C PRO A 52 -1.98 -0.70 9.04
N ASP A 53 -2.23 0.25 9.94
CA ASP A 53 -3.37 0.29 10.84
C ASP A 53 -4.36 1.35 10.35
N TYR A 54 -5.36 0.91 9.61
CA TYR A 54 -6.42 1.78 9.10
C TYR A 54 -7.53 2.07 10.12
N SER A 55 -7.43 1.61 11.38
CA SER A 55 -8.51 1.72 12.37
C SER A 55 -8.95 3.17 12.66
N SER A 56 -8.07 4.14 12.44
CA SER A 56 -8.33 5.58 12.56
C SER A 56 -8.86 6.22 11.28
N THR A 57 -9.06 5.46 10.19
CA THR A 57 -9.40 5.98 8.86
C THR A 57 -10.57 5.24 8.23
N ASP A 58 -11.21 5.85 7.24
CA ASP A 58 -12.27 5.24 6.43
C ASP A 58 -11.76 4.68 5.08
N PHE A 59 -10.44 4.55 4.91
CA PHE A 59 -9.80 4.20 3.64
C PHE A 59 -10.37 2.91 3.04
N LYS A 60 -10.35 1.79 3.80
CA LYS A 60 -10.85 0.49 3.33
C LYS A 60 -12.35 0.54 2.99
N VAL A 61 -13.13 1.32 3.75
CA VAL A 61 -14.58 1.48 3.52
C VAL A 61 -14.84 2.23 2.22
N ARG A 62 -14.13 3.35 2.00
CA ARG A 62 -14.25 4.15 0.77
C ARG A 62 -13.75 3.39 -0.45
N LEU A 63 -12.68 2.61 -0.31
CA LEU A 63 -12.17 1.77 -1.38
C LEU A 63 -13.17 0.68 -1.78
N ALA A 64 -13.78 -0.01 -0.81
CA ALA A 64 -14.83 -0.98 -1.07
C ALA A 64 -16.07 -0.34 -1.73
N ALA A 65 -16.38 0.92 -1.39
CA ALA A 65 -17.48 1.66 -1.99
C ALA A 65 -17.26 1.99 -3.49
N CYS A 66 -16.03 1.90 -4.00
CA CYS A 66 -15.75 2.00 -5.43
C CYS A 66 -16.37 0.83 -6.23
N ARG A 67 -16.77 -0.27 -5.56
CA ARG A 67 -17.44 -1.45 -6.15
C ARG A 67 -16.73 -2.04 -7.39
N ASP A 68 -15.41 -1.92 -7.45
CA ASP A 68 -14.63 -2.52 -8.52
C ASP A 68 -14.24 -3.95 -8.13
N PRO A 69 -14.60 -4.98 -8.91
CA PRO A 69 -14.32 -6.38 -8.59
C PRO A 69 -12.84 -6.73 -8.67
N SER A 70 -12.01 -5.88 -9.29
CA SER A 70 -10.59 -6.09 -9.50
C SER A 70 -9.74 -5.62 -8.31
N ILE A 71 -10.33 -4.85 -7.38
CA ILE A 71 -9.63 -4.38 -6.19
C ILE A 71 -10.36 -4.82 -4.93
N ASN A 72 -9.61 -5.44 -4.01
CA ASN A 72 -10.09 -5.72 -2.67
C ASN A 72 -9.31 -4.84 -1.68
N ALA A 73 -10.03 -4.21 -0.76
CA ALA A 73 -9.42 -3.43 0.31
C ALA A 73 -8.47 -4.27 1.18
N ASP A 74 -8.70 -5.57 1.28
CA ASP A 74 -7.85 -6.50 2.06
C ASP A 74 -6.44 -6.67 1.44
N PHE A 75 -6.25 -6.32 0.17
CA PHE A 75 -4.92 -6.31 -0.45
C PHE A 75 -3.96 -5.34 0.25
N PHE A 76 -4.49 -4.34 0.94
CA PHE A 76 -3.72 -3.32 1.64
C PHE A 76 -3.43 -3.64 3.11
N ASP A 77 -3.84 -4.82 3.60
CA ASP A 77 -3.61 -5.25 4.99
C ASP A 77 -2.16 -5.63 5.26
N SER A 78 -1.43 -6.06 4.23
CA SER A 78 -0.01 -6.41 4.34
C SER A 78 0.72 -6.11 3.03
N LEU A 79 1.68 -5.21 3.11
CA LEU A 79 2.52 -4.79 2.01
C LEU A 79 3.85 -5.54 2.11
N HIS A 80 4.22 -6.28 1.07
CA HIS A 80 5.55 -6.84 0.97
C HIS A 80 6.48 -5.73 0.53
N VAL A 81 7.53 -5.45 1.29
CA VAL A 81 8.49 -4.41 0.94
C VAL A 81 9.89 -4.97 0.96
N GLU A 82 10.70 -4.52 0.02
CA GLU A 82 12.11 -4.87 -0.07
C GLU A 82 12.97 -3.63 0.20
N SER A 83 14.14 -3.86 0.79
CA SER A 83 15.19 -2.87 0.94
C SER A 83 16.30 -3.12 -0.05
N ASN A 84 16.61 -2.13 -0.87
CA ASN A 84 17.70 -2.19 -1.83
C ASN A 84 18.78 -1.17 -1.46
N LYS A 85 20.02 -1.65 -1.30
CA LYS A 85 21.21 -0.81 -0.99
C LYS A 85 21.03 0.12 0.22
N GLY A 86 20.28 -0.33 1.23
CA GLY A 86 20.07 0.41 2.48
C GLY A 86 18.94 1.46 2.42
N VAL A 87 18.21 1.55 1.32
CA VAL A 87 16.95 2.30 1.25
C VAL A 87 15.83 1.33 1.64
N LEU A 88 15.10 1.62 2.71
CA LEU A 88 13.96 0.83 3.14
C LEU A 88 12.78 1.08 2.19
N MET A 89 11.94 0.06 1.94
CA MET A 89 10.73 0.17 1.09
C MET A 89 11.03 0.66 -0.34
N SER A 90 12.20 0.32 -0.87
CA SER A 90 12.60 0.71 -2.23
C SER A 90 11.76 0.04 -3.31
N ASP A 91 11.25 -1.16 -3.01
CA ASP A 91 10.33 -1.91 -3.85
C ASP A 91 9.16 -2.40 -2.99
N ILE A 92 7.93 -2.25 -3.51
CA ILE A 92 6.71 -2.60 -2.80
C ILE A 92 5.83 -3.47 -3.67
N THR A 93 5.42 -4.61 -3.12
CA THR A 93 4.45 -5.52 -3.72
C THR A 93 3.20 -5.60 -2.83
N ILE A 94 2.05 -5.31 -3.45
CA ILE A 94 0.74 -5.45 -2.80
C ILE A 94 0.15 -6.81 -3.19
N SER A 95 0.00 -7.69 -2.21
CA SER A 95 -0.53 -9.04 -2.38
C SER A 95 -1.99 -8.99 -2.85
N GLY A 96 -2.21 -9.04 -4.17
CA GLY A 96 -3.55 -9.05 -4.78
C GLY A 96 -3.82 -7.92 -5.79
N GLY A 97 -2.87 -7.01 -6.01
CA GLY A 97 -2.99 -6.01 -7.08
C GLY A 97 -3.15 -6.66 -8.46
N VAL A 98 -4.12 -6.19 -9.23
CA VAL A 98 -4.30 -6.55 -10.65
C VAL A 98 -2.93 -6.46 -11.34
N ARG A 99 -2.51 -7.51 -12.06
CA ARG A 99 -1.31 -7.46 -12.91
C ARG A 99 -1.36 -6.19 -13.78
N GLY A 100 -0.47 -5.23 -13.52
CA GLY A 100 -0.38 -3.97 -14.26
C GLY A 100 -0.76 -2.69 -13.49
N SER A 101 -1.13 -2.76 -12.20
CA SER A 101 -1.24 -1.55 -11.37
C SER A 101 0.16 -1.04 -10.99
N SER A 102 0.56 0.11 -11.54
CA SER A 102 1.80 0.80 -11.14
C SER A 102 1.56 1.51 -9.81
N TRP A 103 2.21 1.03 -8.75
CA TRP A 103 2.29 1.70 -7.45
C TRP A 103 3.61 2.42 -7.39
N ASN A 104 3.58 3.75 -7.36
CA ASN A 104 4.79 4.54 -7.19
C ASN A 104 5.00 4.79 -5.70
N CYS A 105 6.24 4.64 -5.24
CA CYS A 105 6.71 5.18 -3.98
C CYS A 105 7.03 6.67 -4.18
#